data_AF-A0A2I1UCL1-F1
#
_entry.id   AF-A0A2I1UCL1-F1
#
_cell.length_a   1.000
_cell.length_b   1.000
_cell.length_c   1.000
_cell.angle_alpha   90.00
_cell.angle_beta   90.00
_cell.angle_gamma   90.00
#
_symmetry.space_group_name_H-M   'P 1'
#
loop_
_entity.id
_entity.type
_entity.pdbx_description
1 polymer ?
#
loop_
_entity_poly.entity_id
_entity_poly.type
_entity_poly.pdbx_seq_one_letter_code
_entity_poly.pdbx_strand_id
1 'polypeptide(L)'
;MKVLPFKVTETGFSLRKSVKKVVPFLAVGLMLVASDSVYAYSGGNGSIARGDDYPTYYKNGSQEIDKWRMYSRQCTSFAAFRLSSVNGFEIPGAYGNANEWGYRARREGYRVDSVPTIGSIAWSTAGGYGHVAWVSNVMEDNIEIEEYNYGYTGSYNKRIIKANTMAGFIHFKDLDGGNVVSSSNVFNSQPLSSSGGTHYFKNKAAIKNQPLASATSIAYYSPGESVHYDQVLEKDGYKWLSYISYSGSRRYIQLEEVASSQNQTEVSSNDVLTVGWKKINGSWYHFKSNGSKSTGWLKDGSSWYYLKSSGEMQTGWLKENGVWYYLDSSGAMKTGWYQVSGKWYYSYSSGALAVNTTVAGYRVNSDGERV
;
A
#
# COMPACT_ATOMS: atom_id res chain seq x y z
N MET A 1 -3.29 -52.33 -97.34
CA MET A 1 -2.00 -52.93 -96.91
C MET A 1 -0.88 -51.92 -97.10
N LYS A 2 -0.40 -51.32 -96.00
CA LYS A 2 1.01 -51.16 -95.59
C LYS A 2 1.06 -50.05 -94.54
N VAL A 3 1.26 -50.49 -93.30
CA VAL A 3 1.59 -49.68 -92.13
C VAL A 3 2.98 -49.09 -92.34
N LEU A 4 3.15 -47.79 -92.07
CA LEU A 4 4.44 -47.24 -91.65
C LEU A 4 4.21 -46.37 -90.39
N PRO A 5 5.07 -46.47 -89.36
CA PRO A 5 4.78 -45.94 -88.05
C PRO A 5 5.21 -44.48 -87.88
N PHE A 6 4.43 -43.77 -87.06
CA PHE A 6 4.72 -42.46 -86.50
C PHE A 6 6.00 -42.53 -85.64
N LYS A 7 6.90 -41.56 -85.83
CA LYS A 7 8.11 -41.37 -85.02
C LYS A 7 7.82 -40.29 -83.97
N VAL A 8 7.72 -40.68 -82.70
CA VAL A 8 7.67 -39.75 -81.56
C VAL A 8 9.11 -39.38 -81.19
N THR A 9 9.39 -38.09 -81.09
CA THR A 9 10.69 -37.56 -80.67
C THR A 9 10.58 -37.17 -79.19
N GLU A 10 11.24 -37.94 -78.32
CA GLU A 10 11.35 -37.62 -76.89
C GLU A 10 12.37 -36.49 -76.68
N THR A 11 11.92 -35.35 -76.18
CA THR A 11 12.79 -34.31 -75.63
C THR A 11 13.11 -34.62 -74.17
N GLY A 12 14.26 -35.24 -73.95
CA GLY A 12 14.84 -35.42 -72.62
C GLY A 12 15.33 -34.09 -72.02
N PHE A 13 14.79 -33.73 -70.86
CA PHE A 13 15.27 -32.61 -70.05
C PHE A 13 16.45 -33.05 -69.19
N SER A 14 17.59 -32.37 -69.33
CA SER A 14 18.77 -32.50 -68.46
C SER A 14 18.79 -31.33 -67.47
N LEU A 15 18.72 -31.63 -66.16
CA LEU A 15 18.83 -30.66 -65.08
C LEU A 15 20.25 -30.65 -64.51
N ARG A 16 20.97 -29.53 -64.68
CA ARG A 16 22.22 -29.23 -63.97
C ARG A 16 21.92 -29.00 -62.48
N LYS A 17 22.54 -29.81 -61.61
CA LYS A 17 22.56 -29.61 -60.14
C LYS A 17 23.31 -28.32 -59.79
N SER A 18 22.60 -27.35 -59.22
CA SER A 18 23.18 -26.27 -58.41
C SER A 18 23.10 -26.69 -56.95
N VAL A 19 24.24 -26.74 -56.27
CA VAL A 19 24.32 -27.07 -54.85
C VAL A 19 24.00 -25.82 -54.03
N LYS A 20 22.82 -25.77 -53.42
CA LYS A 20 22.56 -24.95 -52.23
C LYS A 20 22.27 -25.90 -51.08
N LYS A 21 23.07 -25.79 -50.01
CA LYS A 21 22.86 -26.50 -48.75
C LYS A 21 21.49 -26.11 -48.18
N VAL A 22 20.60 -27.09 -48.10
CA VAL A 22 19.36 -27.04 -47.32
C VAL A 22 19.42 -28.22 -46.37
N VAL A 23 19.31 -27.96 -45.07
CA VAL A 23 19.21 -28.98 -44.04
C VAL A 23 17.71 -29.19 -43.77
N PRO A 24 17.13 -30.37 -44.04
CA PRO A 24 15.76 -30.66 -43.64
C PRO A 24 15.76 -31.29 -42.25
N PHE A 25 14.94 -30.77 -41.34
CA PHE A 25 14.54 -31.53 -40.16
C PHE A 25 13.19 -32.18 -40.43
N LEU A 26 13.18 -33.49 -40.24
CA LEU A 26 12.08 -34.43 -40.44
C LEU A 26 10.90 -34.06 -39.51
N ALA A 27 9.72 -33.81 -40.08
CA ALA A 27 8.48 -33.75 -39.32
C ALA A 27 7.86 -35.17 -39.28
N VAL A 28 7.85 -35.78 -38.09
CA VAL A 28 6.99 -36.94 -37.79
C VAL A 28 5.90 -36.43 -36.86
N GLY A 29 4.66 -36.44 -37.34
CA GLY A 29 3.49 -36.34 -36.49
C GLY A 29 3.01 -37.74 -36.12
N LEU A 30 2.79 -38.00 -34.84
CA LEU A 30 1.73 -38.91 -34.40
C LEU A 30 1.26 -38.53 -32.99
N MET A 31 -0.06 -38.56 -32.83
CA MET A 31 -0.87 -38.14 -31.69
C MET A 31 -0.40 -38.63 -30.31
N LEU A 32 -0.62 -37.79 -29.30
CA LEU A 32 -0.98 -38.21 -27.94
C LEU A 32 -2.14 -37.34 -27.43
N VAL A 33 -3.15 -38.01 -26.90
CA VAL A 33 -4.42 -37.48 -26.40
C VAL A 33 -4.31 -37.22 -24.90
N ALA A 34 -4.86 -36.08 -24.49
CA ALA A 34 -5.37 -35.70 -23.17
C ALA A 34 -4.46 -35.67 -21.92
N SER A 35 -4.80 -34.66 -21.12
CA SER A 35 -4.51 -34.41 -19.71
C SER A 35 -3.16 -33.77 -19.36
N ASP A 36 -3.32 -32.63 -18.69
CA ASP A 36 -2.38 -31.86 -17.90
C ASP A 36 -1.14 -31.31 -18.61
N SER A 37 -1.34 -30.14 -19.24
CA SER A 37 -0.26 -29.18 -19.42
C SER A 37 0.12 -28.59 -18.06
N VAL A 38 0.90 -29.35 -17.28
CA VAL A 38 1.77 -28.75 -16.27
C VAL A 38 2.86 -28.04 -17.05
N TYR A 39 2.73 -26.72 -17.19
CA TYR A 39 3.85 -25.88 -17.59
C TYR A 39 4.86 -25.90 -16.44
N ALA A 40 5.86 -26.78 -16.54
CA ALA A 40 7.05 -26.69 -15.73
C ALA A 40 7.83 -25.44 -16.17
N TYR A 41 7.72 -24.37 -15.39
CA TYR A 41 8.51 -23.16 -15.59
C TYR A 41 9.88 -23.35 -14.92
N SER A 42 10.93 -23.39 -15.73
CA SER A 42 12.31 -23.51 -15.27
C SER A 42 12.94 -22.11 -15.13
N GLY A 43 13.17 -21.69 -13.88
CA GLY A 43 14.29 -20.86 -13.42
C GLY A 43 14.53 -19.46 -14.01
N GLY A 44 14.09 -18.43 -13.28
CA GLY A 44 14.69 -17.08 -13.31
C GLY A 44 13.72 -15.95 -12.89
N ASN A 45 13.90 -15.39 -11.68
CA ASN A 45 13.27 -14.17 -11.14
C ASN A 45 11.73 -14.11 -11.02
N GLY A 46 11.17 -14.57 -9.90
CA GLY A 46 10.03 -13.91 -9.21
C GLY A 46 8.64 -13.81 -9.88
N SER A 47 8.45 -14.16 -11.17
CA SER A 47 7.15 -14.01 -11.85
C SER A 47 6.08 -14.97 -11.31
N ILE A 48 4.88 -14.44 -11.10
CA ILE A 48 3.69 -15.19 -10.65
C ILE A 48 2.53 -15.14 -11.66
N ALA A 49 2.84 -14.88 -12.94
CA ALA A 49 1.85 -14.84 -14.01
C ALA A 49 1.06 -16.16 -14.10
N ARG A 50 -0.24 -16.10 -14.37
CA ARG A 50 -1.12 -17.28 -14.50
C ARG A 50 -1.58 -17.57 -15.92
N GLY A 51 -1.33 -16.67 -16.86
CA GLY A 51 -1.88 -16.80 -18.21
C GLY A 51 -3.37 -16.47 -18.26
N ASP A 52 -4.02 -16.80 -19.39
CA ASP A 52 -5.44 -16.52 -19.57
C ASP A 52 -6.35 -17.56 -18.88
N ASP A 53 -6.35 -17.56 -17.56
CA ASP A 53 -7.26 -18.34 -16.69
C ASP A 53 -8.57 -17.58 -16.37
N TYR A 54 -8.82 -16.46 -17.03
CA TYR A 54 -10.08 -15.71 -16.90
C TYR A 54 -11.26 -16.65 -17.19
N PRO A 55 -12.39 -16.60 -16.45
CA PRO A 55 -13.42 -17.63 -16.57
C PRO A 55 -13.97 -17.80 -17.99
N THR A 56 -14.08 -19.05 -18.46
CA THR A 56 -14.47 -19.38 -19.84
C THR A 56 -15.81 -18.79 -20.25
N TYR A 57 -16.77 -18.71 -19.32
CA TYR A 57 -18.07 -18.08 -19.56
C TYR A 57 -17.96 -16.58 -19.83
N TYR A 58 -16.99 -15.89 -19.21
CA TYR A 58 -16.67 -14.50 -19.55
C TYR A 58 -15.82 -14.36 -20.81
N LYS A 59 -14.93 -15.31 -21.11
CA LYS A 59 -14.04 -15.29 -22.30
C LYS A 59 -14.79 -15.46 -23.62
N ASN A 60 -15.70 -16.42 -23.66
CA ASN A 60 -16.32 -16.91 -24.90
C ASN A 60 -17.79 -16.50 -25.06
N GLY A 61 -18.34 -15.76 -24.10
CA GLY A 61 -19.72 -15.26 -24.10
C GLY A 61 -19.89 -13.88 -24.73
N SER A 62 -21.15 -13.41 -24.74
CA SER A 62 -21.44 -12.00 -24.99
C SER A 62 -20.85 -11.14 -23.88
N GLN A 63 -20.62 -9.84 -24.13
CA GLN A 63 -20.18 -8.93 -23.09
C GLN A 63 -21.27 -8.84 -22.01
N GLU A 64 -20.93 -9.27 -20.80
CA GLU A 64 -21.84 -9.40 -19.66
C GLU A 64 -21.34 -8.54 -18.50
N ILE A 65 -22.22 -8.23 -17.55
CA ILE A 65 -21.82 -7.58 -16.31
C ILE A 65 -21.36 -8.66 -15.34
N ASP A 66 -20.08 -8.62 -14.95
CA ASP A 66 -19.48 -9.58 -14.03
C ASP A 66 -19.87 -9.33 -12.56
N LYS A 67 -19.33 -10.15 -11.64
CA LYS A 67 -19.59 -10.00 -10.20
C LYS A 67 -19.11 -8.68 -9.60
N TRP A 68 -18.11 -8.01 -10.19
CA TRP A 68 -17.66 -6.67 -9.78
C TRP A 68 -18.45 -5.56 -10.47
N ARG A 69 -19.54 -5.89 -11.16
CA ARG A 69 -20.38 -4.97 -11.92
C ARG A 69 -19.58 -4.22 -13.00
N MET A 70 -18.61 -4.91 -13.61
CA MET A 70 -17.81 -4.43 -14.72
C MET A 70 -18.14 -5.24 -15.97
N TYR A 71 -17.96 -4.65 -17.14
CA TYR A 71 -18.15 -5.39 -18.37
C TYR A 71 -17.06 -6.45 -18.54
N SER A 72 -17.46 -7.69 -18.75
CA SER A 72 -16.57 -8.81 -18.98
C SER A 72 -15.65 -8.54 -20.18
N ARG A 73 -14.47 -9.16 -20.16
CA ARG A 73 -13.41 -9.01 -21.18
C ARG A 73 -12.81 -7.61 -21.27
N GLN A 74 -13.17 -6.69 -20.37
CA GLN A 74 -12.51 -5.40 -20.25
C GLN A 74 -11.32 -5.46 -19.28
N CYS A 75 -10.35 -4.56 -19.45
CA CYS A 75 -9.16 -4.48 -18.60
C CYS A 75 -9.51 -4.34 -17.10
N THR A 76 -10.54 -3.56 -16.77
CA THR A 76 -11.07 -3.38 -15.41
C THR A 76 -11.59 -4.68 -14.81
N SER A 77 -12.41 -5.42 -15.57
CA SER A 77 -12.94 -6.72 -15.16
C SER A 77 -11.83 -7.75 -14.94
N PHE A 78 -10.85 -7.82 -15.85
CA PHE A 78 -9.72 -8.73 -15.71
C PHE A 78 -8.83 -8.38 -14.51
N ALA A 79 -8.56 -7.09 -14.28
CA ALA A 79 -7.80 -6.63 -13.12
C ALA A 79 -8.53 -6.96 -11.80
N ALA A 80 -9.85 -6.76 -11.74
CA ALA A 80 -10.67 -7.14 -10.60
C ALA A 80 -10.64 -8.67 -10.35
N PHE A 81 -10.68 -9.46 -11.43
CA PHE A 81 -10.49 -10.91 -11.37
C PHE A 81 -9.14 -11.30 -10.78
N ARG A 82 -8.04 -10.67 -11.21
CA ARG A 82 -6.71 -10.93 -10.66
C ARG A 82 -6.59 -10.58 -9.19
N LEU A 83 -7.13 -9.43 -8.78
CA LEU A 83 -7.15 -9.03 -7.37
C LEU A 83 -7.90 -10.06 -6.50
N SER A 84 -9.03 -10.58 -6.98
CA SER A 84 -9.81 -11.58 -6.25
C SER A 84 -9.15 -12.95 -6.24
N SER A 85 -8.74 -13.47 -7.41
CA SER A 85 -8.27 -14.85 -7.56
C SER A 85 -6.84 -15.07 -7.10
N VAL A 86 -5.99 -14.03 -7.15
CA VAL A 86 -4.57 -14.13 -6.79
C VAL A 86 -4.26 -13.36 -5.51
N ASN A 87 -4.69 -12.10 -5.40
CA ASN A 87 -4.36 -11.28 -4.23
C ASN A 87 -5.27 -11.55 -3.02
N GLY A 88 -6.40 -12.24 -3.23
CA GLY A 88 -7.43 -12.42 -2.20
C GLY A 88 -7.98 -11.07 -1.72
N PHE A 89 -8.22 -10.16 -2.66
CA PHE A 89 -8.79 -8.84 -2.45
C PHE A 89 -10.02 -8.64 -3.35
N GLU A 90 -11.16 -8.32 -2.75
CA GLU A 90 -12.39 -8.01 -3.49
C GLU A 90 -12.55 -6.50 -3.60
N ILE A 91 -12.43 -6.00 -4.82
CA ILE A 91 -12.64 -4.58 -5.11
C ILE A 91 -14.15 -4.24 -5.02
N PRO A 92 -14.52 -3.03 -4.53
CA PRO A 92 -15.91 -2.61 -4.56
C PRO A 92 -16.51 -2.68 -5.97
N GLY A 93 -17.74 -3.18 -6.07
CA GLY A 93 -18.46 -3.26 -7.34
C GLY A 93 -18.62 -1.89 -7.98
N ALA A 94 -18.63 -1.85 -9.32
CA ALA A 94 -18.70 -0.63 -10.13
C ALA A 94 -17.58 0.37 -9.78
N TYR A 95 -16.33 -0.09 -9.81
CA TYR A 95 -15.17 0.76 -9.49
C TYR A 95 -14.95 1.90 -10.49
N GLY A 96 -15.51 1.79 -11.70
CA GLY A 96 -15.52 2.82 -12.74
C GLY A 96 -14.57 2.51 -13.90
N ASN A 97 -14.37 3.51 -14.76
CA ASN A 97 -13.42 3.43 -15.88
C ASN A 97 -11.98 3.42 -15.38
N ALA A 98 -11.08 2.78 -16.12
CA ALA A 98 -9.69 2.59 -15.70
C ALA A 98 -8.97 3.92 -15.39
N ASN A 99 -9.23 5.00 -16.13
CA ASN A 99 -8.66 6.33 -15.87
C ASN A 99 -9.04 6.92 -14.50
N GLU A 100 -10.10 6.44 -13.85
CA GLU A 100 -10.53 6.92 -12.53
C GLU A 100 -9.93 6.12 -11.36
N TRP A 101 -9.44 4.90 -11.62
CA TRP A 101 -9.07 3.96 -10.56
C TRP A 101 -8.01 4.51 -9.62
N GLY A 102 -6.93 5.10 -10.13
CA GLY A 102 -5.88 5.65 -9.28
C GLY A 102 -6.32 6.88 -8.49
N TYR A 103 -7.24 7.70 -9.00
CA TYR A 103 -7.80 8.83 -8.24
C TYR A 103 -8.76 8.35 -7.15
N ARG A 104 -9.61 7.37 -7.48
CA ARG A 104 -10.55 6.77 -6.53
C ARG A 104 -9.83 6.03 -5.41
N ALA A 105 -8.83 5.21 -5.76
CA ALA A 105 -8.04 4.46 -4.80
C ALA A 105 -7.35 5.40 -3.79
N ARG A 106 -6.77 6.53 -4.25
CA ARG A 106 -6.23 7.56 -3.34
C ARG A 106 -7.28 8.12 -2.40
N ARG A 107 -8.48 8.45 -2.91
CA ARG A 107 -9.59 8.98 -2.10
C ARG A 107 -10.09 7.98 -1.07
N GLU A 108 -9.98 6.69 -1.37
CA GLU A 108 -10.33 5.58 -0.47
C GLU A 108 -9.16 5.17 0.46
N GLY A 109 -8.03 5.88 0.41
CA GLY A 109 -6.90 5.68 1.32
C GLY A 109 -5.87 4.64 0.86
N TYR A 110 -6.03 4.05 -0.33
CA TYR A 110 -5.05 3.14 -0.90
C TYR A 110 -3.83 3.90 -1.41
N ARG A 111 -2.65 3.30 -1.21
CA ARG A 111 -1.39 3.81 -1.74
C ARG A 111 -1.41 3.75 -3.27
N VAL A 112 -1.11 4.88 -3.92
CA VAL A 112 -0.93 4.97 -5.38
C VAL A 112 0.31 5.79 -5.71
N ASP A 113 1.36 5.11 -6.17
CA ASP A 113 2.65 5.75 -6.44
C ASP A 113 3.39 5.14 -7.63
N SER A 114 4.66 5.50 -7.81
CA SER A 114 5.47 5.07 -8.95
C SER A 114 6.27 3.78 -8.69
N VAL A 115 6.07 3.12 -7.55
CA VAL A 115 6.86 1.94 -7.15
C VAL A 115 6.05 0.67 -7.41
N PRO A 116 6.33 -0.07 -8.50
CA PRO A 116 5.64 -1.31 -8.77
C PRO A 116 6.00 -2.36 -7.73
N THR A 117 5.00 -3.15 -7.37
CA THR A 117 5.14 -4.36 -6.56
C THR A 117 4.36 -5.49 -7.23
N ILE A 118 4.77 -6.73 -6.97
CA ILE A 118 4.04 -7.89 -7.46
C ILE A 118 2.62 -7.86 -6.86
N GLY A 119 1.61 -8.07 -7.69
CA GLY A 119 0.21 -7.99 -7.30
C GLY A 119 -0.41 -6.58 -7.37
N SER A 120 0.38 -5.51 -7.55
CA SER A 120 -0.18 -4.16 -7.73
C SER A 120 -0.89 -4.01 -9.08
N ILE A 121 -1.75 -2.99 -9.21
CA ILE A 121 -2.38 -2.61 -10.48
C ILE A 121 -1.59 -1.49 -11.15
N ALA A 122 -0.96 -1.79 -12.28
CA ALA A 122 -0.42 -0.80 -13.19
C ALA A 122 -1.58 0.02 -13.79
N TRP A 123 -1.57 1.33 -13.58
CA TRP A 123 -2.66 2.24 -13.91
C TRP A 123 -2.20 3.30 -14.90
N SER A 124 -3.01 3.56 -15.92
CA SER A 124 -2.79 4.61 -16.92
C SER A 124 -4.08 5.40 -17.15
N THR A 125 -3.92 6.71 -17.28
CA THR A 125 -4.99 7.64 -17.67
C THR A 125 -5.03 7.90 -19.17
N ALA A 126 -4.13 7.27 -19.94
CA ALA A 126 -4.05 7.47 -21.38
C ALA A 126 -5.29 6.90 -22.12
N GLY A 127 -5.79 7.65 -23.11
CA GLY A 127 -7.01 7.30 -23.85
C GLY A 127 -8.31 7.72 -23.15
N GLY A 128 -9.45 7.54 -23.82
CA GLY A 128 -10.74 8.02 -23.31
C GLY A 128 -11.24 7.33 -22.04
N TYR A 129 -10.85 6.06 -21.84
CA TYR A 129 -11.27 5.23 -20.70
C TYR A 129 -10.13 4.85 -19.76
N GLY A 130 -8.88 5.24 -20.07
CA GLY A 130 -7.68 4.78 -19.37
C GLY A 130 -7.38 3.30 -19.59
N HIS A 131 -6.41 2.79 -18.84
CA HIS A 131 -6.04 1.37 -18.86
C HIS A 131 -5.53 0.89 -17.50
N VAL A 132 -5.80 -0.37 -17.18
CA VAL A 132 -5.30 -1.05 -15.98
C VAL A 132 -4.80 -2.45 -16.31
N ALA A 133 -3.71 -2.86 -15.66
CA ALA A 133 -3.10 -4.17 -15.81
C ALA A 133 -2.57 -4.67 -14.47
N TRP A 134 -2.52 -5.99 -14.28
CA TRP A 134 -2.03 -6.59 -13.04
C TRP A 134 -0.53 -6.91 -13.15
N VAL A 135 0.27 -6.53 -12.15
CA VAL A 135 1.73 -6.74 -12.17
C VAL A 135 2.08 -8.14 -11.68
N SER A 136 2.54 -9.00 -12.60
CA SER A 136 2.94 -10.37 -12.30
C SER A 136 4.42 -10.51 -11.91
N ASN A 137 5.26 -9.52 -12.26
CA ASN A 137 6.67 -9.50 -11.89
C ASN A 137 7.23 -8.06 -11.90
N VAL A 138 8.27 -7.81 -11.11
CA VAL A 138 9.03 -6.54 -11.11
C VAL A 138 10.49 -6.83 -11.38
N MET A 139 11.06 -6.16 -12.38
CA MET A 139 12.40 -6.39 -12.92
C MET A 139 13.12 -5.05 -13.10
N GLU A 140 13.65 -4.51 -11.99
CA GLU A 140 14.31 -3.19 -11.95
C GLU A 140 13.43 -2.09 -12.57
N ASP A 141 13.75 -1.65 -13.79
CA ASP A 141 13.02 -0.62 -14.54
C ASP A 141 11.77 -1.15 -15.29
N ASN A 142 11.65 -2.47 -15.41
CA ASN A 142 10.58 -3.13 -16.14
C ASN A 142 9.61 -3.84 -15.20
N ILE A 143 8.40 -4.05 -15.69
CA ILE A 143 7.37 -4.86 -15.05
C ILE A 143 6.84 -5.85 -16.06
N GLU A 144 6.54 -7.06 -15.59
CA GLU A 144 5.69 -7.99 -16.33
C GLU A 144 4.25 -7.74 -15.89
N ILE A 145 3.36 -7.55 -16.86
CA ILE A 145 1.94 -7.30 -16.63
C ILE A 145 1.08 -8.33 -17.36
N GLU A 146 -0.05 -8.66 -16.75
CA GLU A 146 -1.15 -9.40 -17.35
C GLU A 146 -2.35 -8.45 -17.54
N GLU A 147 -2.91 -8.43 -18.74
CA GLU A 147 -3.94 -7.46 -19.11
C GLU A 147 -4.90 -8.00 -20.17
N TYR A 148 -6.08 -7.39 -20.21
CA TYR A 148 -7.01 -7.51 -21.33
C TYR A 148 -7.05 -6.22 -22.13
N ASN A 149 -7.45 -6.27 -23.41
CA ASN A 149 -7.59 -5.12 -24.30
C ASN A 149 -6.29 -4.46 -24.77
N TYR A 150 -5.18 -5.20 -24.79
CA TYR A 150 -4.00 -4.74 -25.50
C TYR A 150 -4.05 -5.20 -26.97
N GLY A 151 -3.99 -4.23 -27.89
CA GLY A 151 -4.05 -4.45 -29.35
C GLY A 151 -5.47 -4.71 -29.86
N TYR A 152 -6.17 -5.72 -29.33
CA TYR A 152 -7.54 -6.08 -29.70
C TYR A 152 -8.47 -6.07 -28.50
N THR A 153 -9.71 -5.65 -28.69
CA THR A 153 -10.71 -5.68 -27.62
C THR A 153 -11.02 -7.13 -27.22
N GLY A 154 -10.99 -7.39 -25.92
CA GLY A 154 -11.34 -8.65 -25.31
C GLY A 154 -10.29 -9.75 -25.44
N SER A 155 -9.03 -9.42 -25.73
CA SER A 155 -7.92 -10.37 -25.76
C SER A 155 -7.00 -10.22 -24.55
N TYR A 156 -6.59 -11.37 -24.00
CA TYR A 156 -5.55 -11.47 -22.99
C TYR A 156 -4.16 -11.24 -23.59
N ASN A 157 -3.31 -10.51 -22.87
CA ASN A 157 -1.90 -10.36 -23.17
C ASN A 157 -1.06 -10.43 -21.88
N LYS A 158 0.15 -10.97 -22.02
CA LYS A 158 1.22 -10.85 -21.03
C LYS A 158 2.38 -10.08 -21.67
N ARG A 159 2.81 -8.99 -21.06
CA ARG A 159 3.85 -8.11 -21.64
C ARG A 159 4.85 -7.65 -20.61
N ILE A 160 6.06 -7.38 -21.09
CA ILE A 160 7.08 -6.66 -20.34
C ILE A 160 7.09 -5.22 -20.85
N ILE A 161 6.93 -4.27 -19.94
CA ILE A 161 6.94 -2.84 -20.24
C ILE A 161 7.80 -2.09 -19.22
N LYS A 162 8.20 -0.87 -19.55
CA LYS A 162 8.86 0.00 -18.58
C LYS A 162 7.85 0.52 -17.56
N ALA A 163 8.18 0.43 -16.27
CA ALA A 163 7.31 0.87 -15.18
C ALA A 163 6.92 2.34 -15.31
N ASN A 164 7.85 3.18 -15.78
CA ASN A 164 7.66 4.61 -15.97
C ASN A 164 6.71 5.01 -17.12
N THR A 165 6.20 4.06 -17.91
CA THR A 165 5.18 4.33 -18.92
C THR A 165 3.77 4.37 -18.35
N MET A 166 3.60 3.95 -17.10
CA MET A 166 2.34 3.97 -16.37
C MET A 166 2.18 5.27 -15.57
N ALA A 167 0.93 5.70 -15.37
CA ALA A 167 0.62 6.87 -14.54
C ALA A 167 0.86 6.59 -13.04
N GLY A 168 0.80 5.32 -12.64
CA GLY A 168 1.18 4.85 -11.31
C GLY A 168 0.78 3.40 -11.07
N PHE A 169 1.01 2.94 -9.85
CA PHE A 169 0.68 1.61 -9.35
C PHE A 169 -0.27 1.74 -8.17
N ILE A 170 -1.38 1.00 -8.21
CA ILE A 170 -2.39 1.01 -7.14
C ILE A 170 -2.17 -0.23 -6.27
N HIS A 171 -2.03 0.00 -4.97
CA HIS A 171 -1.68 -1.03 -3.99
C HIS A 171 -2.87 -1.37 -3.10
N PHE A 172 -3.76 -2.25 -3.59
CA PHE A 172 -4.92 -2.72 -2.84
C PHE A 172 -4.54 -3.77 -1.79
N LYS A 173 -3.78 -4.78 -2.20
CA LYS A 173 -3.22 -5.86 -1.39
C LYS A 173 -2.14 -6.56 -2.21
N ASP A 174 -0.91 -6.07 -2.13
CA ASP A 174 0.20 -6.61 -2.93
C ASP A 174 0.63 -8.00 -2.45
N LEU A 175 1.49 -8.65 -3.23
CA LEU A 175 2.02 -9.97 -2.94
C LEU A 175 3.53 -9.89 -2.67
N ASP A 176 3.98 -10.65 -1.68
CA ASP A 176 5.39 -10.73 -1.32
C ASP A 176 6.16 -11.45 -2.45
N GLY A 177 6.93 -10.68 -3.22
CA GLY A 177 7.77 -11.21 -4.29
C GLY A 177 8.93 -12.02 -3.71
N GLY A 178 8.94 -13.33 -3.98
CA GLY A 178 9.92 -14.25 -3.41
C GLY A 178 11.38 -13.85 -3.67
N ASN A 179 12.06 -13.41 -2.61
CA ASN A 179 13.48 -13.58 -2.37
C ASN A 179 13.67 -13.95 -0.90
N VAL A 180 14.16 -15.16 -0.66
CA VAL A 180 14.34 -15.73 0.68
C VAL A 180 15.60 -15.16 1.29
N VAL A 181 15.45 -14.33 2.33
CA VAL A 181 16.29 -14.43 3.52
C VAL A 181 15.38 -14.93 4.62
N SER A 182 15.60 -16.18 5.03
CA SER A 182 14.79 -16.87 6.02
C SER A 182 14.82 -16.14 7.35
N SER A 183 13.65 -15.75 7.83
CA SER A 183 13.25 -15.93 9.22
C SER A 183 11.73 -16.00 9.27
N SER A 184 11.26 -17.22 9.51
CA SER A 184 9.90 -17.61 9.85
C SER A 184 9.15 -16.56 10.69
N ASN A 185 7.99 -16.11 10.23
CA ASN A 185 6.70 -16.22 10.94
C ASN A 185 5.55 -15.56 10.17
N VAL A 186 4.63 -16.41 9.68
CA VAL A 186 3.19 -16.21 9.43
C VAL A 186 2.70 -14.75 9.27
N PHE A 187 2.54 -14.33 8.01
CA PHE A 187 1.80 -13.13 7.64
C PHE A 187 0.29 -13.36 7.79
N ASN A 188 -0.34 -12.64 8.71
CA ASN A 188 -1.79 -12.48 8.74
C ASN A 188 -2.13 -11.10 8.17
N SER A 189 -2.84 -11.08 7.04
CA SER A 189 -3.21 -9.87 6.31
C SER A 189 -4.23 -9.01 7.07
N GLN A 190 -3.93 -7.72 7.30
CA GLN A 190 -4.90 -6.67 7.63
C GLN A 190 -4.53 -5.31 6.97
N PRO A 191 -5.52 -4.43 6.68
CA PRO A 191 -5.42 -3.34 5.69
C PRO A 191 -4.71 -2.07 6.20
N LEU A 192 -4.00 -1.38 5.29
CA LEU A 192 -3.25 -0.13 5.53
C LEU A 192 -4.18 1.03 5.95
N SER A 193 -3.85 1.71 7.05
CA SER A 193 -4.45 3.00 7.43
C SER A 193 -3.65 4.18 6.85
N SER A 194 -4.36 5.13 6.26
CA SER A 194 -3.84 6.34 5.60
C SER A 194 -3.19 7.32 6.60
N SER A 195 -1.88 7.59 6.47
CA SER A 195 -1.14 8.56 7.31
C SER A 195 -0.91 9.92 6.61
N GLY A 196 -1.72 10.25 5.62
CA GLY A 196 -1.60 11.50 4.85
C GLY A 196 -2.23 12.72 5.52
N GLY A 197 -1.80 13.92 5.12
CA GLY A 197 -2.28 15.20 5.64
C GLY A 197 -1.65 16.40 4.94
N THR A 198 -1.97 17.62 5.41
CA THR A 198 -1.33 18.86 4.92
C THR A 198 -0.45 19.44 6.02
N HIS A 199 0.82 19.67 5.71
CA HIS A 199 1.79 20.28 6.63
C HIS A 199 2.12 21.70 6.19
N TYR A 200 2.08 22.65 7.12
CA TYR A 200 2.48 24.04 6.90
C TYR A 200 3.85 24.31 7.51
N PHE A 201 4.77 24.83 6.70
CA PHE A 201 6.14 25.05 7.13
C PHE A 201 6.27 26.34 7.93
N LYS A 202 6.77 26.25 9.17
CA LYS A 202 7.10 27.43 9.98
C LYS A 202 8.48 28.00 9.66
N ASN A 203 9.38 27.15 9.17
CA ASN A 203 10.76 27.47 8.80
C ASN A 203 11.06 26.94 7.39
N LYS A 204 12.11 27.45 6.74
CA LYS A 204 12.54 26.96 5.42
C LYS A 204 12.87 25.46 5.49
N ALA A 205 12.28 24.66 4.60
CA ALA A 205 12.41 23.20 4.61
C ALA A 205 12.97 22.66 3.28
N ALA A 206 13.97 21.78 3.35
CA ALA A 206 14.60 21.20 2.18
C ALA A 206 13.78 20.03 1.63
N ILE A 207 13.60 20.01 0.31
CA ILE A 207 13.01 18.89 -0.43
C ILE A 207 14.14 18.00 -0.91
N LYS A 208 14.04 16.70 -0.68
CA LYS A 208 15.02 15.68 -1.07
C LYS A 208 14.36 14.57 -1.90
N ASN A 209 15.18 13.90 -2.71
CA ASN A 209 14.77 12.74 -3.53
C ASN A 209 14.74 11.42 -2.73
N GLN A 210 15.34 11.40 -1.54
CA GLN A 210 15.34 10.27 -0.63
C GLN A 210 15.36 10.74 0.82
N PRO A 211 14.84 9.95 1.77
CA PRO A 211 14.80 10.31 3.18
C PRO A 211 16.12 9.99 3.86
N LEU A 212 17.14 10.75 3.50
CA LEU A 212 18.50 10.64 4.01
C LEU A 212 18.99 12.04 4.39
N ALA A 213 19.47 12.21 5.61
CA ALA A 213 19.91 13.51 6.11
C ALA A 213 21.02 14.11 5.24
N SER A 214 21.91 13.28 4.69
CA SER A 214 23.00 13.68 3.79
C SER A 214 22.61 13.85 2.32
N ALA A 215 21.37 13.55 1.91
CA ALA A 215 20.97 13.70 0.51
C ALA A 215 20.90 15.18 0.07
N THR A 216 21.33 15.43 -1.17
CA THR A 216 21.34 16.76 -1.80
C THR A 216 19.94 17.36 -1.83
N SER A 217 19.83 18.62 -1.45
CA SER A 217 18.58 19.37 -1.52
C SER A 217 18.30 19.75 -2.98
N ILE A 218 17.11 19.43 -3.47
CA ILE A 218 16.73 19.69 -4.87
C ILE A 218 15.86 20.94 -5.03
N ALA A 219 15.18 21.35 -3.95
CA ALA A 219 14.31 22.52 -3.86
C ALA A 219 14.00 22.82 -2.39
N TYR A 220 13.25 23.89 -2.12
CA TYR A 220 12.88 24.30 -0.76
C TYR A 220 11.43 24.75 -0.70
N TYR A 221 10.79 24.49 0.45
CA TYR A 221 9.61 25.24 0.89
C TYR A 221 10.04 26.41 1.77
N SER A 222 9.41 27.56 1.57
CA SER A 222 9.55 28.76 2.38
C SER A 222 8.57 28.76 3.56
N PRO A 223 8.85 29.51 4.64
CA PRO A 223 7.88 29.70 5.73
C PRO A 223 6.51 30.17 5.20
N GLY A 224 5.44 29.55 5.68
CA GLY A 224 4.06 29.81 5.25
C GLY A 224 3.55 28.93 4.11
N GLU A 225 4.43 28.24 3.37
CA GLU A 225 4.02 27.29 2.35
C GLU A 225 3.57 25.96 2.96
N SER A 226 2.84 25.15 2.17
CA SER A 226 2.31 23.87 2.64
C SER A 226 2.53 22.74 1.65
N VAL A 227 2.63 21.51 2.17
CA VAL A 227 2.68 20.29 1.36
C VAL A 227 1.57 19.32 1.79
N HIS A 228 0.91 18.73 0.80
CA HIS A 228 0.04 17.57 1.04
C HIS A 228 0.88 16.30 0.94
N TYR A 229 1.02 15.59 2.04
CA TYR A 229 1.82 14.38 2.16
C TYR A 229 0.92 13.17 2.37
N ASP A 230 1.33 12.01 1.90
CA ASP A 230 0.58 10.76 2.02
C ASP A 230 1.23 9.78 3.00
N GLN A 231 2.48 10.04 3.41
CA GLN A 231 3.18 9.20 4.39
C GLN A 231 4.09 10.01 5.31
N VAL A 232 4.26 9.51 6.53
CA VAL A 232 5.35 9.91 7.43
C VAL A 232 6.23 8.70 7.67
N LEU A 233 7.53 8.87 7.58
CA LEU A 233 8.51 7.79 7.76
C LEU A 233 9.64 8.24 8.68
N GLU A 234 10.22 7.29 9.40
CA GLU A 234 11.35 7.51 10.29
C GLU A 234 12.58 6.84 9.70
N LYS A 235 13.64 7.62 9.46
CA LYS A 235 14.90 7.13 8.92
C LYS A 235 16.06 8.02 9.38
N ASP A 236 17.15 7.38 9.79
CA ASP A 236 18.38 8.01 10.29
C ASP A 236 18.16 8.93 11.51
N GLY A 237 17.20 8.63 12.38
CA GLY A 237 16.88 9.45 13.56
C GLY A 237 15.99 10.66 13.26
N TYR A 238 15.51 10.79 12.02
CA TYR A 238 14.62 11.88 11.60
C TYR A 238 13.27 11.36 11.16
N LYS A 239 12.24 12.16 11.42
CA LYS A 239 10.94 12.01 10.76
C LYS A 239 10.99 12.68 9.40
N TRP A 240 10.30 12.09 8.43
CA TRP A 240 10.25 12.57 7.06
C TRP A 240 8.80 12.59 6.58
N LEU A 241 8.38 13.73 6.05
CA LEU A 241 7.15 13.80 5.25
C LEU A 241 7.45 13.30 3.85
N SER A 242 6.61 12.40 3.38
CA SER A 242 6.69 11.76 2.08
C SER A 242 5.50 12.21 1.24
N TYR A 243 5.74 12.73 0.04
CA TYR A 243 4.67 13.19 -0.85
C TYR A 243 5.02 12.96 -2.32
N ILE A 244 4.00 12.97 -3.18
CA ILE A 244 4.17 12.96 -4.63
C ILE A 244 4.21 14.40 -5.13
N SER A 245 5.31 14.81 -5.77
CA SER A 245 5.42 16.13 -6.41
C SER A 245 4.48 16.26 -7.60
N TYR A 246 4.28 17.49 -8.09
CA TYR A 246 3.50 17.74 -9.32
C TYR A 246 3.99 16.92 -10.53
N SER A 247 5.30 16.67 -10.60
CA SER A 247 5.93 15.83 -11.63
C SER A 247 5.74 14.32 -11.42
N GLY A 248 4.92 13.90 -10.45
CA GLY A 248 4.64 12.50 -10.15
C GLY A 248 5.74 11.76 -9.38
N SER A 249 6.78 12.45 -8.92
CA SER A 249 7.92 11.81 -8.25
C SER A 249 7.80 11.88 -6.73
N ARG A 250 8.21 10.82 -6.04
CA ARG A 250 8.26 10.78 -4.58
C ARG A 250 9.32 11.75 -4.02
N ARG A 251 8.95 12.53 -3.01
CA ARG A 251 9.77 13.55 -2.36
C ARG A 251 9.68 13.47 -0.86
N TYR A 252 10.77 13.86 -0.22
CA TYR A 252 10.95 13.71 1.23
C TYR A 252 11.36 15.04 1.84
N ILE A 253 10.77 15.36 2.99
CA ILE A 253 11.07 16.57 3.75
C ILE A 253 11.38 16.15 5.18
N GLN A 254 12.59 16.44 5.62
CA GLN A 254 13.06 16.13 6.95
C GLN A 254 12.36 17.04 7.98
N LEU A 255 11.89 16.45 9.07
CA LEU A 255 11.38 17.11 10.27
C LEU A 255 12.41 16.94 11.40
N GLU A 256 12.30 17.76 12.46
CA GLU A 256 13.30 17.85 13.54
C GLU A 256 13.54 16.53 14.30
N GLU A 257 14.74 16.42 14.90
CA GLU A 257 15.39 15.20 15.43
C GLU A 257 14.59 14.44 16.49
N VAL A 258 14.59 13.10 16.39
CA VAL A 258 14.26 12.22 17.51
C VAL A 258 15.57 11.63 18.03
N ALA A 259 16.00 12.10 19.20
CA ALA A 259 17.19 11.66 19.90
C ALA A 259 17.27 10.12 19.99
N SER A 260 18.38 9.57 19.53
CA SER A 260 18.70 8.14 19.51
C SER A 260 18.84 7.55 20.91
N SER A 261 18.27 6.36 21.13
CA SER A 261 18.81 5.19 21.87
C SER A 261 17.68 4.14 21.92
N GLN A 262 17.85 2.85 21.68
CA GLN A 262 18.67 1.94 22.51
C GLN A 262 18.91 0.57 21.85
N ASN A 263 19.98 -0.06 22.37
CA ASN A 263 20.29 -1.49 22.42
C ASN A 263 19.08 -2.44 22.57
N GLN A 264 19.24 -3.61 21.93
CA GLN A 264 18.44 -4.83 22.03
C GLN A 264 18.29 -5.37 23.45
N THR A 265 17.12 -5.96 23.73
CA THR A 265 17.02 -7.26 24.41
C THR A 265 15.71 -7.96 24.04
N GLU A 266 15.83 -9.20 23.59
CA GLU A 266 14.74 -10.10 23.19
C GLU A 266 13.93 -10.58 24.40
N VAL A 267 12.60 -10.61 24.28
CA VAL A 267 11.75 -11.65 24.90
C VAL A 267 10.62 -12.03 23.94
N SER A 268 10.44 -13.34 23.84
CA SER A 268 9.60 -14.11 22.93
C SER A 268 8.09 -14.07 23.21
N SER A 269 7.34 -14.37 22.15
CA SER A 269 6.00 -15.00 22.07
C SER A 269 4.75 -14.11 22.01
N ASN A 270 4.08 -14.20 20.85
CA ASN A 270 2.64 -14.04 20.61
C ASN A 270 1.97 -12.71 20.98
N ASP A 271 2.24 -11.62 20.24
CA ASP A 271 1.30 -10.51 20.22
C ASP A 271 1.39 -9.75 18.89
N VAL A 272 0.25 -9.71 18.18
CA VAL A 272 -0.01 -8.77 17.09
C VAL A 272 0.42 -7.38 17.56
N LEU A 273 1.21 -6.64 16.77
CA LEU A 273 1.69 -5.29 17.09
C LEU A 273 0.49 -4.40 17.44
N THR A 274 0.09 -4.38 18.72
CA THR A 274 -1.03 -3.61 19.19
C THR A 274 -0.58 -2.17 19.22
N VAL A 275 -1.04 -1.38 18.27
CA VAL A 275 -0.89 0.07 18.26
C VAL A 275 -2.20 0.67 18.77
N GLY A 276 -2.11 1.71 19.59
CA GLY A 276 -3.26 2.34 20.21
C GLY A 276 -3.65 1.72 21.55
N TRP A 277 -4.89 1.97 21.97
CA TRP A 277 -5.40 1.52 23.27
C TRP A 277 -5.65 0.02 23.30
N LYS A 278 -5.11 -0.67 24.30
CA LYS A 278 -5.33 -2.08 24.58
C LYS A 278 -5.61 -2.28 26.07
N LYS A 279 -6.62 -3.08 26.38
CA LYS A 279 -6.88 -3.53 27.74
C LYS A 279 -6.16 -4.86 27.99
N ILE A 280 -5.27 -4.90 28.98
CA ILE A 280 -4.51 -6.10 29.38
C ILE A 280 -4.72 -6.28 30.89
N ASN A 281 -5.18 -7.47 31.31
CA ASN A 281 -5.38 -7.82 32.72
C ASN A 281 -6.19 -6.79 33.53
N GLY A 282 -7.21 -6.19 32.90
CA GLY A 282 -8.08 -5.20 33.55
C GLY A 282 -7.60 -3.75 33.46
N SER A 283 -6.32 -3.51 33.18
CA SER A 283 -5.72 -2.19 32.99
C SER A 283 -5.69 -1.77 31.51
N TRP A 284 -5.92 -0.50 31.23
CA TRP A 284 -5.72 0.06 29.88
C TRP A 284 -4.26 0.46 29.68
N TYR A 285 -3.74 0.22 28.49
CA TYR A 285 -2.42 0.62 28.03
C TYR A 285 -2.59 1.31 26.68
N HIS A 286 -1.72 2.24 26.36
CA HIS A 286 -1.63 2.76 25.00
C HIS A 286 -0.28 2.39 24.42
N PHE A 287 -0.24 1.82 23.24
CA PHE A 287 1.00 1.40 22.59
C PHE A 287 1.30 2.30 21.40
N LYS A 288 2.53 2.79 21.32
CA LYS A 288 3.02 3.61 20.23
C LYS A 288 3.16 2.75 18.96
N SER A 289 3.33 3.40 17.83
CA SER A 289 3.51 2.74 16.53
C SER A 289 4.68 1.74 16.49
N ASN A 290 5.70 1.95 17.32
CA ASN A 290 6.84 1.05 17.47
C ASN A 290 6.59 -0.13 18.44
N GLY A 291 5.35 -0.36 18.86
CA GLY A 291 4.97 -1.43 19.79
C GLY A 291 5.36 -1.20 21.26
N SER A 292 6.03 -0.09 21.57
CA SER A 292 6.35 0.27 22.96
C SER A 292 5.16 0.89 23.68
N LYS A 293 5.07 0.69 25.00
CA LYS A 293 4.03 1.34 25.82
C LYS A 293 4.25 2.85 25.86
N SER A 294 3.16 3.59 25.73
CA SER A 294 3.11 5.01 26.05
C SER A 294 3.16 5.18 27.57
N THR A 295 3.88 6.20 27.99
CA THR A 295 4.07 6.61 29.39
C THR A 295 4.00 8.12 29.44
N GLY A 296 3.60 8.67 30.58
CA GLY A 296 3.32 10.10 30.75
C GLY A 296 2.01 10.55 30.09
N TRP A 297 1.92 11.86 29.84
CA TRP A 297 0.77 12.45 29.17
C TRP A 297 0.66 12.01 27.71
N LEU A 298 -0.54 11.58 27.34
CA LEU A 298 -0.92 11.23 25.98
C LEU A 298 -2.15 12.06 25.59
N LYS A 299 -2.04 12.80 24.50
CA LYS A 299 -3.20 13.41 23.85
C LYS A 299 -3.73 12.43 22.80
N ASP A 300 -4.97 12.01 22.98
CA ASP A 300 -5.67 11.18 22.00
C ASP A 300 -7.02 11.83 21.66
N GLY A 301 -7.17 12.22 20.39
CA GLY A 301 -8.24 13.10 19.95
C GLY A 301 -8.27 14.44 20.69
N SER A 302 -9.41 14.75 21.31
CA SER A 302 -9.62 15.97 22.10
C SER A 302 -9.26 15.81 23.58
N SER A 303 -8.93 14.60 24.02
CA SER A 303 -8.77 14.26 25.44
C SER A 303 -7.30 14.03 25.77
N TRP A 304 -6.92 14.39 27.00
CA TRP A 304 -5.62 14.04 27.56
C TRP A 304 -5.79 12.85 28.51
N TYR A 305 -4.83 11.95 28.48
CA TYR A 305 -4.74 10.77 29.32
C TYR A 305 -3.35 10.72 29.96
N TYR A 306 -3.22 10.01 31.06
CA TYR A 306 -1.92 9.79 31.67
C TYR A 306 -1.63 8.31 31.81
N LEU A 307 -0.49 7.87 31.30
CA LEU A 307 -0.02 6.49 31.39
C LEU A 307 1.11 6.45 32.43
N LYS A 308 0.96 5.62 33.46
CA LYS A 308 1.99 5.39 34.47
C LYS A 308 3.28 4.89 33.82
N SER A 309 4.40 4.91 34.54
CA SER A 309 5.68 4.35 34.06
C SER A 309 5.58 2.87 33.67
N SER A 310 4.67 2.10 34.28
CA SER A 310 4.34 0.72 33.90
C SER A 310 3.56 0.60 32.58
N GLY A 311 3.08 1.72 32.05
CA GLY A 311 2.23 1.88 30.87
C GLY A 311 0.72 1.83 31.16
N GLU A 312 0.33 1.59 32.41
CA GLU A 312 -1.08 1.54 32.80
C GLU A 312 -1.70 2.93 32.80
N MET A 313 -2.87 3.08 32.20
CA MET A 313 -3.68 4.29 32.24
C MET A 313 -4.09 4.62 33.67
N GLN A 314 -3.84 5.86 34.07
CA GLN A 314 -4.27 6.43 35.33
C GLN A 314 -5.72 6.90 35.23
N THR A 315 -6.47 6.64 36.30
CA THR A 315 -7.77 7.28 36.55
C THR A 315 -7.74 7.89 37.95
N GLY A 316 -8.65 8.82 38.21
CA GLY A 316 -8.70 9.57 39.46
C GLY A 316 -7.65 10.68 39.54
N TRP A 317 -7.24 10.97 40.78
CA TRP A 317 -6.29 12.05 41.07
C TRP A 317 -4.86 11.70 40.67
N LEU A 318 -4.19 12.64 40.02
CA LEU A 318 -2.79 12.55 39.60
C LEU A 318 -2.05 13.78 40.10
N LYS A 319 -0.92 13.59 40.77
CA LYS A 319 0.02 14.68 41.11
C LYS A 319 1.28 14.52 40.29
N GLU A 320 1.59 15.50 39.46
CA GLU A 320 2.81 15.52 38.65
C GLU A 320 3.48 16.88 38.75
N ASN A 321 4.78 16.88 39.04
CA ASN A 321 5.58 18.09 39.22
C ASN A 321 4.95 19.11 40.19
N GLY A 322 4.31 18.60 41.26
CA GLY A 322 3.67 19.43 42.28
C GLY A 322 2.25 19.91 41.94
N VAL A 323 1.79 19.70 40.71
CA VAL A 323 0.45 20.11 40.23
C VAL A 323 -0.51 18.93 40.26
N TRP A 324 -1.74 19.16 40.71
CA TRP A 324 -2.81 18.17 40.70
C TRP A 324 -3.64 18.21 39.42
N TYR A 325 -4.04 17.04 38.96
CA TYR A 325 -4.91 16.80 37.81
C TYR A 325 -5.95 15.74 38.19
N TYR A 326 -7.08 15.72 37.51
CA TYR A 326 -8.10 14.68 37.67
C TYR A 326 -8.45 14.03 36.34
N LEU A 327 -8.33 12.71 36.30
CA LEU A 327 -8.63 11.85 35.16
C LEU A 327 -9.93 11.12 35.51
N ASP A 328 -10.97 11.20 34.70
CA ASP A 328 -12.25 10.55 35.03
C ASP A 328 -12.17 9.01 34.89
N SER A 329 -13.31 8.32 35.07
CA SER A 329 -13.38 6.86 34.97
C SER A 329 -12.99 6.31 33.59
N SER A 330 -13.05 7.13 32.54
CA SER A 330 -12.57 6.77 31.20
C SER A 330 -11.07 7.04 31.01
N GLY A 331 -10.43 7.69 31.98
CA GLY A 331 -9.05 8.17 31.92
C GLY A 331 -8.89 9.54 31.25
N ALA A 332 -9.98 10.18 30.82
CA ALA A 332 -9.91 11.50 30.22
C ALA A 332 -9.70 12.57 31.30
N MET A 333 -8.71 13.45 31.07
CA MET A 333 -8.40 14.57 31.95
C MET A 333 -9.54 15.59 31.94
N LYS A 334 -10.01 15.95 33.13
CA LYS A 334 -11.04 16.97 33.30
C LYS A 334 -10.46 18.37 33.22
N THR A 335 -11.24 19.25 32.60
CA THR A 335 -11.05 20.70 32.59
C THR A 335 -12.40 21.34 32.93
N GLY A 336 -12.37 22.60 33.37
CA GLY A 336 -13.56 23.29 33.87
C GLY A 336 -14.01 22.78 35.24
N TRP A 337 -15.28 23.03 35.56
CA TRP A 337 -15.92 22.57 36.80
C TRP A 337 -16.35 21.11 36.71
N TYR A 338 -16.04 20.32 37.73
CA TYR A 338 -16.47 18.93 37.85
C TYR A 338 -16.66 18.52 39.32
N GLN A 339 -17.41 17.45 39.55
CA GLN A 339 -17.69 16.94 40.89
C GLN A 339 -17.01 15.59 41.12
N VAL A 340 -16.37 15.43 42.28
CA VAL A 340 -15.78 14.16 42.73
C VAL A 340 -16.29 13.90 44.15
N SER A 341 -16.97 12.78 44.36
CA SER A 341 -17.53 12.38 45.67
C SER A 341 -18.36 13.48 46.35
N GLY A 342 -19.20 14.18 45.59
CA GLY A 342 -20.07 15.25 46.10
C GLY A 342 -19.42 16.63 46.23
N LYS A 343 -18.10 16.74 46.06
CA LYS A 343 -17.36 18.00 46.16
C LYS A 343 -17.03 18.57 44.78
N TRP A 344 -17.11 19.89 44.65
CA TRP A 344 -16.83 20.59 43.39
C TRP A 344 -15.36 21.01 43.31
N TYR A 345 -14.76 20.79 42.15
CA TYR A 345 -13.40 21.15 41.80
C TYR A 345 -13.36 21.87 40.46
N TYR A 346 -12.32 22.66 40.25
CA TYR A 346 -12.08 23.32 38.96
C TYR A 346 -10.67 23.05 38.47
N SER A 347 -10.55 22.59 37.23
CA SER A 347 -9.28 22.50 36.51
C SER A 347 -9.23 23.56 35.42
N TYR A 348 -8.09 24.24 35.28
CA TYR A 348 -7.85 25.14 34.15
C TYR A 348 -7.85 24.39 32.81
N SER A 349 -7.79 25.12 31.70
CA SER A 349 -7.69 24.50 30.35
C SER A 349 -6.44 23.63 30.18
N SER A 350 -5.40 23.87 30.98
CA SER A 350 -4.21 23.01 31.08
C SER A 350 -4.43 21.72 31.86
N GLY A 351 -5.58 21.55 32.51
CA GLY A 351 -5.88 20.43 33.42
C GLY A 351 -5.46 20.66 34.87
N ALA A 352 -4.60 21.65 35.13
CA ALA A 352 -4.12 21.96 36.48
C ALA A 352 -5.28 22.34 37.41
N LEU A 353 -5.35 21.69 38.57
CA LEU A 353 -6.32 21.97 39.62
C LEU A 353 -6.10 23.38 40.19
N ALA A 354 -7.18 24.15 40.26
CA ALA A 354 -7.17 25.43 40.96
C ALA A 354 -7.18 25.20 42.47
N VAL A 355 -6.22 25.82 43.18
CA VAL A 355 -6.12 25.77 44.64
C VAL A 355 -5.92 27.18 45.19
N ASN A 356 -6.43 27.46 46.39
CA ASN A 356 -6.30 28.74 47.10
C ASN A 356 -6.62 29.97 46.23
N THR A 357 -7.70 29.92 45.46
CA THR A 357 -8.05 30.97 44.50
C THR A 357 -9.56 31.12 44.35
N THR A 358 -9.98 32.08 43.52
CA THR A 358 -11.39 32.29 43.15
C THR A 358 -11.54 32.09 41.65
N VAL A 359 -12.46 31.20 41.25
CA VAL A 359 -12.77 30.93 39.85
C VAL A 359 -14.23 31.26 39.61
N ALA A 360 -14.51 32.18 38.67
CA ALA A 360 -15.87 32.59 38.31
C ALA A 360 -16.76 32.95 39.53
N GLY A 361 -16.18 33.63 40.54
CA GLY A 361 -16.89 34.04 41.75
C GLY A 361 -16.97 32.99 42.86
N TYR A 362 -16.48 31.77 42.65
CA TYR A 362 -16.45 30.70 43.65
C TYR A 362 -15.05 30.50 44.22
N ARG A 363 -14.92 30.46 45.54
CA ARG A 363 -13.64 30.23 46.22
C ARG A 363 -13.34 28.72 46.28
N VAL A 364 -12.10 28.35 45.96
CA VAL A 364 -11.56 27.00 46.14
C VAL A 364 -10.44 27.03 47.18
N ASN A 365 -10.44 26.06 48.09
CA ASN A 365 -9.48 25.98 49.20
C ASN A 365 -8.12 25.38 48.76
N SER A 366 -7.25 25.06 49.73
CA SER A 366 -5.92 24.47 49.47
C SER A 366 -5.96 23.07 48.86
N ASP A 367 -7.08 22.36 49.04
CA ASP A 367 -7.33 21.03 48.47
C ASP A 367 -8.07 21.11 47.12
N GLY A 368 -8.36 22.33 46.66
CA GLY A 368 -9.08 22.61 45.41
C GLY A 368 -10.60 22.45 45.50
N GLU A 369 -11.12 22.22 46.72
CA GLU A 369 -12.55 22.05 46.96
C GLU A 369 -13.25 23.41 46.99
N ARG A 370 -14.37 23.54 46.27
CA ARG A 370 -15.24 24.71 46.35
C ARG A 370 -15.86 24.81 47.74
N VAL A 371 -15.68 25.95 48.40
CA VAL A 371 -16.16 26.25 49.77
C VAL A 371 -17.23 27.32 49.80
#